data_AF-A0A2M7JHQ7-F1
#
_entry.id   AF-A0A2M7JHQ7-F1
#
_cell.length_a   1.000
_cell.length_b   1.000
_cell.length_c   1.000
_cell.angle_alpha   90.00
_cell.angle_beta   90.00
_cell.angle_gamma   90.00
#
_symmetry.space_group_name_H-M   'P 1'
#
loop_
_entity.id
_entity.type
_entity.pdbx_description
1 polymer ?
#
loop_
_entity_poly.entity_id
_entity_poly.type
_entity_poly.pdbx_seq_one_letter_code
_entity_poly.pdbx_strand_id
1 'polypeptide(L)' 'MSQLVEAIFENGVFKPLQHIPMKEHQKVEIRIISVEDWSHRFKRIIDKIHLQSSKYSADQIEEDISLAFKDVRAEKHDR' A
#
# COMPACT_ATOMS: atom_id res chain seq x y z
N MET A 1 -13.91 -3.62 -10.76
CA MET A 1 -13.38 -4.47 -9.67
C MET A 1 -12.26 -5.31 -10.27
N SER A 2 -11.04 -5.18 -9.76
CA SER A 2 -9.89 -5.99 -10.18
C SER A 2 -9.85 -7.28 -9.35
N GLN A 3 -9.76 -8.43 -10.01
CA GLN A 3 -9.57 -9.72 -9.35
C GLN A 3 -8.15 -10.22 -9.63
N LEU A 4 -7.47 -10.71 -8.59
CA LEU A 4 -6.20 -11.40 -8.77
C LEU A 4 -6.49 -12.83 -9.27
N VAL A 5 -5.82 -13.23 -10.34
CA VAL A 5 -5.97 -14.55 -10.95
C VAL A 5 -4.62 -15.23 -10.87
N GLU A 6 -4.57 -16.37 -10.19
CA GLU A 6 -3.40 -17.25 -10.20
C GLU A 6 -3.46 -18.16 -11.42
N ALA A 7 -2.37 -18.25 -12.17
CA ALA A 7 -2.29 -19.03 -13.39
C ALA A 7 -0.89 -19.60 -13.59
N ILE A 8 -0.82 -20.74 -14.29
CA ILE A 8 0.43 -21.33 -14.77
C ILE A 8 0.59 -21.00 -16.25
N PHE A 9 1.77 -20.55 -16.64
CA PHE A 9 2.11 -20.31 -18.05
C PHE A 9 2.70 -21.57 -18.68
N GLU A 10 1.98 -22.18 -19.61
CA GLU A 10 2.39 -23.39 -20.33
C GLU A 10 2.06 -23.28 -21.82
N ASN A 11 3.03 -23.59 -22.67
CA ASN A 11 2.86 -23.61 -24.13
C ASN A 11 2.27 -22.32 -24.72
N GLY A 12 2.62 -21.16 -24.16
CA GLY A 12 2.12 -19.86 -24.63
C GLY A 12 0.75 -19.46 -24.09
N VAL A 13 0.15 -20.25 -23.17
CA VAL A 13 -1.19 -20.00 -22.61
C VAL A 13 -1.12 -19.85 -21.10
N PHE A 14 -1.77 -18.82 -20.56
CA PHE A 14 -2.01 -18.68 -19.12
C PHE A 14 -3.21 -19.52 -18.70
N LYS A 15 -2.97 -20.61 -17.98
CA LYS A 15 -3.99 -21.52 -17.47
C LYS A 15 -4.33 -21.15 -16.02
N PRO A 16 -5.54 -20.65 -15.72
CA PRO A 16 -5.88 -20.26 -14.36
C PRO A 16 -6.00 -21.49 -13.45
N LEU A 17 -5.57 -21.34 -12.19
CA LEU A 17 -5.68 -22.37 -11.16
C LEU A 17 -7.12 -22.53 -10.63
N GLN A 18 -7.97 -21.53 -10.90
CA GLN A 18 -9.34 -21.44 -10.42
C GLN A 18 -10.27 -21.10 -11.58
N HIS A 19 -11.51 -21.61 -11.55
CA HIS A 19 -12.50 -21.26 -12.55
C HIS A 19 -12.85 -19.76 -12.45
N ILE A 20 -12.77 -19.05 -13.56
CA ILE A 20 -13.11 -17.63 -13.63
C ILE A 20 -14.38 -17.49 -14.46
N PRO A 21 -15.46 -16.92 -13.91
CA PRO A 21 -16.70 -16.70 -14.64
C PRO A 21 -16.52 -15.55 -15.65
N MET A 22 -15.88 -15.82 -16.78
CA MET A 22 -15.66 -14.88 -17.87
C MET A 22 -16.38 -15.34 -19.13
N LYS A 23 -16.83 -14.39 -19.94
CA LYS A 23 -17.40 -14.69 -21.26
C LYS A 23 -16.28 -15.03 -22.23
N GLU A 24 -16.59 -15.92 -23.16
CA GLU A 24 -15.69 -16.17 -24.29
C GLU A 24 -15.43 -14.87 -25.08
N HIS A 25 -14.20 -14.66 -25.54
CA HIS A 25 -13.71 -13.43 -26.17
C HIS A 25 -13.74 -12.15 -25.30
N GLN A 26 -13.92 -12.27 -23.99
CA GLN A 26 -13.80 -11.11 -23.11
C GLN A 26 -12.35 -10.63 -23.07
N LYS A 27 -12.13 -9.36 -23.48
CA LYS A 27 -10.81 -8.73 -23.42
C LYS A 27 -10.40 -8.49 -21.97
N VAL A 28 -9.15 -8.82 -21.65
CA VAL A 28 -8.52 -8.57 -20.35
C VAL A 28 -7.14 -7.93 -20.54
N GLU A 29 -6.72 -7.13 -19.56
CA GLU A 29 -5.34 -6.63 -19.48
C GLU A 29 -4.53 -7.58 -18.58
N ILE A 30 -3.43 -8.11 -19.10
CA ILE A 30 -2.48 -8.90 -18.32
C ILE A 30 -1.27 -8.03 -18.05
N ARG A 31 -0.94 -7.86 -16.76
CA ARG A 31 0.25 -7.15 -16.34
C ARG A 31 1.28 -8.15 -15.83
N ILE A 32 2.31 -8.40 -16.63
CA ILE A 32 3.46 -9.22 -16.24
C ILE A 32 4.44 -8.30 -15.51
N ILE A 33 4.76 -8.64 -14.26
CA ILE A 33 5.71 -7.90 -13.44
C ILE A 33 6.73 -8.91 -12.94
N SER A 34 8.03 -8.64 -13.14
CA SER A 34 9.06 -9.46 -12.51
C SER A 34 9.00 -9.26 -10.99
N VAL A 35 9.31 -10.31 -10.22
CA VAL A 35 9.35 -10.21 -8.76
C VAL A 35 10.36 -9.15 -8.31
N GLU A 36 11.46 -9.00 -9.05
CA GLU A 36 12.48 -7.98 -8.83
C GLU A 36 11.95 -6.57 -9.02
N ASP A 37 11.24 -6.29 -10.12
CA ASP A 37 10.63 -4.97 -10.38
C ASP A 37 9.59 -4.61 -9.34
N TRP A 38 8.77 -5.58 -8.93
CA TRP A 38 7.79 -5.38 -7.86
C TRP A 38 8.49 -5.03 -6.54
N SER A 39 9.54 -5.76 -6.20
CA SER A 39 10.32 -5.54 -4.97
C SER A 39 11.01 -4.16 -4.97
N HIS A 40 11.58 -3.74 -6.10
CA HIS A 40 12.19 -2.42 -6.24
C HIS A 40 11.17 -1.28 -6.10
N ARG A 41 9.99 -1.45 -6.70
CA ARG A 41 8.89 -0.47 -6.57
C ARG A 41 8.41 -0.38 -5.13
N PHE A 42 8.24 -1.53 -4.47
CA PHE A 42 7.81 -1.58 -3.08
C PHE A 42 8.84 -0.92 -2.16
N LYS A 43 10.13 -1.23 -2.33
CA LYS A 43 11.22 -0.63 -1.56
C LYS A 43 11.24 0.89 -1.70
N ARG A 44 11.10 1.45 -2.91
CA ARG A 44 11.03 2.91 -3.11
C ARG A 44 9.88 3.58 -2.36
N ILE A 45 8.75 2.90 -2.19
CA ILE A 45 7.61 3.44 -1.43
C ILE A 45 7.95 3.45 0.06
N ILE A 46 8.48 2.34 0.58
CA ILE A 46 8.90 2.22 1.98
C ILE A 46 10.00 3.23 2.31
N ASP A 47 11.00 3.39 1.46
CA ASP A 47 12.09 4.35 1.64
C ASP A 47 11.55 5.80 1.70
N LYS A 48 10.56 6.14 0.87
CA LYS A 48 9.90 7.46 0.92
C LYS A 48 9.14 7.67 2.22
N ILE A 49 8.43 6.66 2.71
CA ILE A 49 7.72 6.74 3.99
C ILE A 49 8.72 6.95 5.12
N HIS A 50 9.78 6.14 5.15
CA HIS A 50 10.83 6.26 6.15
C HIS A 50 11.52 7.62 6.14
N LEU A 51 11.81 8.18 4.96
CA LEU A 51 12.43 9.50 4.82
C LEU A 51 11.53 10.64 5.33
N GLN A 52 10.21 10.50 5.21
CA GLN A 52 9.28 11.50 5.75
C GLN A 52 9.09 11.33 7.26
N SER A 53 9.04 10.08 7.75
CA SER A 53 8.90 9.81 9.18
C SER A 53 10.17 10.08 9.98
N SER A 54 11.36 10.01 9.36
CA SER A 54 12.63 10.33 10.02
C SER A 54 12.82 11.82 10.28
N LYS A 55 11.92 12.69 9.80
CA LYS A 55 11.96 14.14 10.03
C LYS A 55 11.51 14.54 11.43
N TYR A 56 10.86 13.63 12.16
CA TYR A 56 10.36 13.87 13.50
C TYR A 56 11.11 12.95 14.45
N SER A 57 11.84 13.54 15.41
CA SER A 57 12.39 12.75 16.51
C SER A 57 11.26 12.30 17.44
N ALA A 58 11.47 11.21 18.19
CA ALA A 58 10.52 10.77 19.20
C ALA A 58 10.20 11.91 20.19
N ASP A 59 11.22 12.68 20.58
CA ASP A 59 11.09 13.81 21.49
C ASP A 59 10.17 14.91 20.93
N GLN A 60 10.28 15.24 19.63
CA GLN A 60 9.42 16.24 18.98
C GLN A 60 7.96 15.77 18.90
N ILE A 61 7.74 14.48 18.63
CA ILE A 61 6.40 13.90 18.61
C ILE A 61 5.78 13.97 20.01
N GLU A 62 6.56 13.67 21.05
CA GLU A 62 6.09 13.67 22.43
C GLU A 62 5.84 15.09 22.97
N GLU A 63 6.63 16.07 22.52
CA GLU A 63 6.41 17.49 22.77
C GLU A 63 5.10 17.98 22.12
N ASP A 64 4.88 17.69 20.84
CA ASP A 64 3.64 18.06 20.13
C ASP A 64 2.39 17.42 20.75
N ILE A 65 2.46 16.14 21.13
CA ILE A 65 1.37 15.46 21.83
C ILE A 65 1.08 16.13 23.17
N SER A 66 2.13 16.46 23.93
CA SER A 66 1.99 17.12 25.22
C SER A 66 1.36 18.52 25.11
N LEU A 67 1.71 19.27 24.06
CA LEU A 67 1.11 20.57 23.75
C LEU A 67 -0.38 20.42 23.40
N ALA A 68 -0.73 19.50 22.51
CA ALA A 68 -2.13 19.27 22.13
C ALA A 68 -3.02 18.87 23.34
N PHE A 69 -2.49 18.08 24.29
CA PHE A 69 -3.21 17.76 25.52
C PHE A 69 -3.44 18.97 26.42
N LYS A 70 -2.49 19.91 26.50
CA LYS A 70 -2.63 21.15 27.27
C LYS A 70 -3.69 22.05 26.66
N ASP A 71 -3.70 22.18 25.34
CA ASP A 71 -4.68 23.02 24.62
C ASP A 71 -6.11 22.51 24.83
N VAL A 72 -6.34 21.20 24.69
CA VAL A 72 -7.66 20.58 24.94
C VAL A 72 -8.10 20.75 26.40
N ARG A 73 -7.17 20.70 27.36
CA ARG A 73 -7.49 20.93 28.78
C ARG A 73 -7.81 22.39 29.05
N ALA A 74 -7.09 23.33 28.45
CA ALA A 74 -7.35 24.76 28.59
C ALA A 74 -8.72 25.12 27.99
N GLU A 75 -9.05 24.60 26.81
CA GLU A 75 -10.33 24.85 26.13
C GLU A 75 -11.54 24.26 26.90
N LYS A 76 -11.33 23.15 27.64
CA LYS A 76 -12.36 22.59 28.54
C LYS A 76 -12.53 23.35 29.85
N HIS A 77 -11.55 24.15 30.25
CA HIS A 77 -11.58 24.90 31.51
C HIS A 77 -12.17 26.31 31.32
N ASP A 78 -12.28 26.79 30.08
CA ASP A 78 -12.83 28.09 29.69
C ASP A 78 -14.33 28.02 29.29
N ARG A 79 -14.97 26.85 29.49
CA ARG A 79 -16.41 26.58 29.30
C ARG A 79 -17.04 26.10 30.60
#